data_AF-A7RVZ5-F1
#
_entry.id   AF-A7RVZ5-F1
#
_cell.length_a   1.000
_cell.length_b   1.000
_cell.length_c   1.000
_cell.angle_alpha   90.00
_cell.angle_beta   90.00
_cell.angle_gamma   90.00
#
_symmetry.space_group_name_H-M   'P 1'
#
loop_
_entity.id
_entity.type
_entity.pdbx_description
1 polymer ?
#
loop_
_entity_poly.entity_id
_entity_poly.type
_entity_poly.pdbx_seq_one_letter_code
_entity_poly.pdbx_strand_id
1 'polypeptide(L)'
;TTTCIIQSVASCSVISTTTCIIQSVASCSVTSTTTCIIQSVASCSVISTTTCIIQPVASCSVTSTTTCIIQSVASCSVTSTTTCIIQSVASCSVMSTTTCIIQPVASCSVMSTTTCIIQPVASCSVTSTTTCIIQSVASCSVTSTTTCIIQSVASCSVMSTTTCIIQSVASCSVMSTTTCIIQPVASCSVTSTTTCIIQPVASCSVMSTTTCIIQSVASCSVISTTTCIIQSVASCSVISTTTCIIQSVASCSVTSTTT
;
A
#
# COMPACT_ATOMS: atom_id res chain seq x y z
N THR A 1 -14.23 -17.14 35.13
CA THR A 1 -13.95 -15.90 34.38
C THR A 1 -13.12 -15.01 35.27
N THR A 2 -11.83 -14.85 34.95
CA THR A 2 -10.92 -14.03 35.75
C THR A 2 -10.80 -12.67 35.09
N THR A 3 -11.24 -11.63 35.81
CA THR A 3 -11.06 -10.23 35.43
C THR A 3 -9.92 -9.64 36.24
N CYS A 4 -8.92 -9.07 35.57
CA CYS A 4 -7.81 -8.35 36.20
C CYS A 4 -7.90 -6.87 35.84
N ILE A 5 -7.92 -6.00 36.85
CA ILE A 5 -7.93 -4.54 36.68
C ILE A 5 -6.71 -3.98 37.38
N ILE A 6 -5.88 -3.24 36.65
CA ILE A 6 -4.63 -2.63 37.14
C ILE A 6 -4.66 -1.13 36.83
N GLN A 7 -4.42 -0.31 37.85
CA GLN A 7 -4.45 1.15 37.72
C GLN A 7 -3.29 1.80 38.47
N SER A 8 -2.70 2.84 37.86
CA SER A 8 -1.77 3.77 38.54
C SER A 8 -0.54 3.10 39.16
N VAL A 9 0.03 2.12 38.47
CA VAL A 9 1.28 1.45 38.88
C VAL A 9 2.42 1.77 37.92
N ALA A 10 3.67 1.64 38.37
CA ALA A 10 4.82 1.82 37.50
C ALA A 10 4.87 0.73 36.42
N SER A 11 4.66 -0.53 36.80
CA SER A 11 4.71 -1.65 35.87
C SER A 11 3.76 -2.77 36.28
N CYS A 12 3.34 -3.59 35.31
CA CYS A 12 2.58 -4.81 35.58
C CYS A 12 2.85 -5.92 34.56
N SER A 13 2.62 -7.16 35.00
CA SER A 13 2.62 -8.34 34.14
C SER A 13 1.38 -9.17 34.43
N VAL A 14 0.65 -9.53 33.38
CA VAL A 14 -0.61 -10.30 33.47
C VAL A 14 -0.49 -11.53 32.59
N ILE A 15 -0.75 -12.69 33.18
CA ILE A 15 -0.66 -14.00 32.52
C ILE A 15 -1.96 -14.75 32.75
N SER A 16 -2.54 -15.30 31.69
CA SER A 16 -3.66 -16.26 31.76
C SER A 16 -4.91 -15.69 32.47
N THR A 17 -5.51 -14.65 31.91
CA THR A 17 -6.81 -14.11 32.37
C THR A 17 -7.84 -14.11 31.27
N THR A 18 -9.13 -14.14 31.63
CA THR A 18 -10.19 -13.96 30.63
C THR A 18 -10.18 -12.53 30.13
N THR A 19 -10.17 -11.57 31.05
CA THR A 19 -10.20 -10.14 30.74
C THR A 19 -9.12 -9.40 31.51
N CYS A 20 -8.45 -8.45 30.87
CA CYS A 20 -7.41 -7.62 31.46
C CYS A 20 -7.64 -6.15 31.08
N ILE A 21 -7.73 -5.29 32.08
CA ILE A 21 -7.88 -3.83 31.92
C ILE A 21 -6.72 -3.16 32.64
N ILE A 22 -5.90 -2.41 31.90
CA ILE A 22 -4.71 -1.72 32.41
C ILE A 22 -4.84 -0.23 32.11
N GLN A 23 -4.68 0.61 33.12
CA GLN A 23 -4.81 2.06 32.98
C GLN A 23 -3.69 2.82 33.71
N SER A 24 -3.14 3.86 33.07
CA SER A 24 -2.19 4.79 33.67
C SER A 24 -0.95 4.09 34.23
N VAL A 25 -0.27 3.31 33.39
CA VAL A 25 0.91 2.50 33.74
C VAL A 25 2.11 2.93 32.90
N ALA A 26 3.34 2.88 33.43
CA ALA A 26 4.50 3.18 32.59
C ALA A 26 4.81 2.03 31.61
N SER A 27 4.79 0.78 32.10
CA SER A 27 5.02 -0.41 31.27
C SER A 27 4.10 -1.59 31.61
N CYS A 28 3.64 -2.32 30.60
CA CYS A 28 2.89 -3.55 30.84
C CYS A 28 3.21 -4.68 29.85
N SER A 29 3.08 -5.91 30.35
CA SER A 29 3.10 -7.13 29.55
C SER A 29 1.86 -7.96 29.82
N VAL A 30 1.17 -8.37 28.74
CA VAL A 30 -0.05 -9.19 28.82
C VAL A 30 0.12 -10.40 27.93
N THR A 31 -0.04 -11.59 28.52
CA THR A 31 0.13 -12.86 27.80
C THR A 31 -1.08 -13.77 28.04
N SER A 32 -1.58 -14.38 26.96
CA SER A 32 -2.64 -15.39 27.00
C SER A 32 -3.93 -14.87 27.63
N THR A 33 -4.57 -13.89 26.98
CA THR A 33 -5.86 -13.35 27.43
C THR A 33 -6.92 -13.38 26.34
N THR A 34 -8.19 -13.52 26.72
CA THR A 34 -9.27 -13.40 25.72
C THR A 34 -9.43 -11.93 25.32
N THR A 35 -9.55 -11.04 26.29
CA THR A 35 -9.66 -9.59 26.02
C THR A 35 -8.62 -8.80 26.82
N CYS A 36 -7.97 -7.85 26.13
CA CYS A 36 -6.99 -6.94 26.72
C CYS A 36 -7.31 -5.50 26.33
N ILE A 37 -7.49 -4.64 27.32
CA ILE A 37 -7.72 -3.20 27.15
C ILE A 37 -6.61 -2.45 27.87
N ILE A 38 -5.84 -1.64 27.14
CA ILE A 38 -4.70 -0.89 27.67
C ILE A 38 -4.91 0.59 27.39
N GLN A 39 -4.88 1.41 28.44
CA GLN A 39 -5.12 2.84 28.34
C GLN A 39 -4.07 3.69 29.05
N SER A 40 -3.62 4.75 28.36
CA SER A 40 -2.70 5.76 28.89
C SER A 40 -1.41 5.12 29.43
N VAL A 41 -0.75 4.32 28.59
CA VAL A 41 0.47 3.58 28.97
C VAL A 41 1.68 4.10 28.17
N ALA A 42 2.87 4.18 28.76
CA ALA A 42 4.03 4.58 27.95
C ALA A 42 4.46 3.46 27.00
N SER A 43 4.53 2.22 27.49
CA SER A 43 4.93 1.05 26.70
C SER A 43 4.10 -0.20 27.00
N CYS A 44 3.71 -0.96 25.97
CA CYS A 44 3.05 -2.25 26.18
C CYS A 44 3.48 -3.37 25.23
N SER A 45 3.39 -4.60 25.73
CA SER A 45 3.57 -5.84 24.96
C SER A 45 2.39 -6.77 25.20
N VAL A 46 1.76 -7.22 24.12
CA VAL A 46 0.57 -8.09 24.17
C VAL A 46 0.81 -9.31 23.28
N ILE A 47 0.69 -10.50 23.87
CA ILE A 47 0.98 -11.77 23.21
C ILE A 47 -0.19 -12.73 23.39
N SER A 48 -0.60 -13.39 22.29
CA SER A 48 -1.60 -14.46 22.30
C SER A 48 -2.93 -13.99 22.89
N THR A 49 -3.59 -13.05 22.21
CA THR A 49 -4.89 -12.53 22.66
C THR A 49 -5.97 -12.62 21.60
N THR A 50 -7.22 -12.85 22.01
CA THR A 50 -8.32 -12.84 21.02
C THR A 50 -8.61 -11.41 20.60
N THR A 51 -8.82 -10.51 21.54
CA THR A 51 -9.06 -9.09 21.27
C THR A 51 -8.11 -8.21 22.08
N CYS A 52 -7.47 -7.26 21.40
CA CYS A 52 -6.55 -6.29 22.00
C CYS A 52 -6.94 -4.87 21.58
N ILE A 53 -7.19 -4.01 22.56
CA ILE A 53 -7.51 -2.59 22.36
C ILE A 53 -6.47 -1.76 23.12
N ILE A 54 -5.78 -0.86 22.42
CA ILE A 54 -4.68 -0.05 22.95
C ILE A 54 -4.95 1.43 22.63
N GLN A 55 -5.15 2.27 23.65
CA GLN A 55 -5.42 3.69 23.47
C GLN A 55 -5.28 4.50 24.77
N PRO A 56 -4.55 5.64 24.82
CA PRO A 56 -3.38 6.02 24.02
C PRO A 56 -2.10 5.41 24.61
N VAL A 57 -1.09 5.19 23.78
CA VAL A 57 0.21 4.62 24.20
C VAL A 57 1.39 5.26 23.46
N ALA A 58 2.57 5.40 24.06
CA ALA A 58 3.73 5.89 23.30
C ALA A 58 4.27 4.80 22.34
N SER A 59 4.51 3.58 22.84
CA SER A 59 4.94 2.44 22.03
C SER A 59 4.20 1.14 22.37
N CYS A 60 3.81 0.36 21.36
CA CYS A 60 3.20 -0.94 21.57
C CYS A 60 3.70 -2.05 20.62
N SER A 61 3.68 -3.28 21.13
CA SER A 61 3.95 -4.49 20.37
C SER A 61 2.83 -5.50 20.59
N VAL A 62 2.26 -6.02 19.51
CA VAL A 62 1.14 -6.96 19.55
C VAL A 62 1.46 -8.16 18.68
N THR A 63 1.40 -9.36 19.25
CA THR A 63 1.76 -10.60 18.55
C THR A 63 0.71 -11.68 18.74
N SER A 64 0.37 -12.38 17.65
CA SER A 64 -0.56 -13.53 17.66
C SER A 64 -1.92 -13.14 18.22
N THR A 65 -2.64 -12.26 17.51
CA THR A 65 -3.96 -11.81 17.94
C THR A 65 -5.03 -11.98 16.90
N THR A 66 -6.28 -12.26 17.30
CA THR A 66 -7.36 -12.33 16.32
C THR A 66 -7.75 -10.93 15.88
N THR A 67 -8.01 -10.03 16.82
CA THR A 67 -8.33 -8.63 16.54
C THR A 67 -7.44 -7.68 17.34
N CYS A 68 -6.85 -6.71 16.65
CA CYS A 68 -6.01 -5.68 17.25
C CYS A 68 -6.49 -4.30 16.81
N ILE A 69 -6.82 -3.45 17.78
CA ILE A 69 -7.22 -2.06 17.58
C ILE A 69 -6.23 -1.18 18.35
N ILE A 70 -5.52 -0.32 17.62
CA ILE A 70 -4.52 0.59 18.17
C ILE A 70 -4.91 2.01 17.78
N GLN A 71 -5.02 2.90 18.75
CA GLN A 71 -5.39 4.30 18.51
C GLN A 71 -4.46 5.26 19.26
N SER A 72 -4.07 6.34 18.58
CA SER A 72 -3.30 7.45 19.17
C SER A 72 -1.97 6.99 19.77
N VAL A 73 -1.11 6.43 18.92
CA VAL A 73 0.18 5.85 19.32
C VAL A 73 1.36 6.46 18.55
N ALA A 74 2.51 6.66 19.17
CA ALA A 74 3.68 7.15 18.44
C ALA A 74 4.28 6.04 17.56
N SER A 75 4.48 4.84 18.12
CA SER A 75 4.97 3.68 17.37
C SER A 75 4.26 2.38 17.72
N CYS A 76 3.95 1.57 16.69
CA CYS A 76 3.41 0.24 16.91
C CYS A 76 3.98 -0.82 15.98
N SER A 77 4.06 -2.05 16.49
CA SER A 77 4.43 -3.24 15.72
C SER A 77 3.40 -4.34 15.94
N VAL A 78 2.81 -4.85 14.86
CA VAL A 78 1.76 -5.87 14.92
C VAL A 78 2.15 -7.06 14.06
N THR A 79 2.18 -8.26 14.64
CA THR A 79 2.62 -9.49 13.96
C THR A 79 1.62 -10.62 14.14
N SER A 80 1.35 -11.35 13.07
CA SER A 80 0.50 -12.55 13.06
C SER A 80 -0.90 -12.25 13.59
N THR A 81 -1.65 -11.42 12.87
CA THR A 81 -3.00 -11.02 13.28
C THR A 81 -4.05 -11.22 12.21
N THR A 82 -5.27 -11.63 12.59
CA THR A 82 -6.34 -11.79 11.60
C THR A 82 -6.83 -10.41 11.16
N THR A 83 -7.16 -9.52 12.11
CA THR A 83 -7.55 -8.15 11.81
C THR A 83 -6.73 -7.15 12.63
N CYS A 84 -6.18 -6.16 11.93
CA CYS A 84 -5.41 -5.08 12.52
C CYS A 84 -5.97 -3.73 12.06
N ILE A 85 -6.39 -2.91 13.02
CA ILE A 85 -6.88 -1.55 12.79
C ILE A 85 -5.97 -0.60 13.56
N ILE A 86 -5.28 0.29 12.84
CA ILE A 86 -4.34 1.25 13.40
C ILE A 86 -4.82 2.66 13.07
N GLN A 87 -5.00 3.50 14.08
CA GLN A 87 -5.49 4.85 13.91
C GLN A 87 -4.65 5.93 14.58
N SER A 88 -4.43 7.03 13.85
CA SER A 88 -3.72 8.23 14.33
C SER A 88 -2.35 7.88 14.92
N VAL A 89 -1.50 7.28 14.11
CA VAL A 89 -0.17 6.80 14.54
C VAL A 89 0.96 7.53 13.83
N ALA A 90 2.09 7.79 14.48
CA ALA A 90 3.23 8.37 13.77
C ALA A 90 3.92 7.31 12.89
N SER A 91 4.18 6.12 13.44
CA SER A 91 4.83 5.02 12.71
C SER A 91 4.22 3.65 13.03
N CYS A 92 4.00 2.81 12.03
CA CYS A 92 3.60 1.43 12.25
C CYS A 92 4.28 0.41 11.35
N SER A 93 4.46 -0.80 11.89
CA SER A 93 4.85 -1.98 11.13
C SER A 93 3.85 -3.11 11.33
N VAL A 94 3.41 -3.74 10.24
CA VAL A 94 2.42 -4.81 10.26
C VAL A 94 2.91 -5.98 9.43
N MET A 95 2.97 -7.17 10.04
CA MET A 95 3.47 -8.39 9.41
C MET A 95 2.50 -9.54 9.56
N SER A 96 2.32 -10.32 8.48
CA SER A 96 1.57 -11.57 8.49
C SER A 96 0.13 -11.37 8.97
N THR A 97 -0.65 -10.56 8.24
CA THR A 97 -2.04 -10.25 8.62
C THR A 97 -3.05 -10.56 7.54
N THR A 98 -4.24 -11.02 7.92
CA THR A 98 -5.31 -11.22 6.93
C THR A 98 -5.84 -9.88 6.44
N THR A 99 -6.25 -9.02 7.37
CA THR A 99 -6.78 -7.69 7.06
C THR A 99 -6.07 -6.62 7.88
N CYS A 100 -5.49 -5.63 7.20
CA CYS A 100 -4.85 -4.49 7.82
C CYS A 100 -5.47 -3.17 7.32
N ILE A 101 -5.93 -2.34 8.25
CA ILE A 101 -6.50 -1.01 7.98
C ILE A 101 -5.69 0.02 8.77
N ILE A 102 -5.14 1.02 8.10
CA ILE A 102 -4.27 2.04 8.71
C ILE A 102 -4.77 3.44 8.36
N GLN A 103 -5.23 4.20 9.37
CA GLN A 103 -5.88 5.51 9.16
C GLN A 103 -5.85 6.48 10.36
N PRO A 104 -5.32 7.72 10.25
CA PRO A 104 -4.18 8.18 9.46
C PRO A 104 -2.84 7.76 10.08
N VAL A 105 -1.76 7.74 9.29
CA VAL A 105 -0.40 7.49 9.78
C VAL A 105 0.65 8.40 9.11
N ALA A 106 1.76 8.75 9.77
CA ALA A 106 2.85 9.43 9.06
C ALA A 106 3.64 8.44 8.19
N SER A 107 4.04 7.30 8.75
CA SER A 107 4.75 6.24 8.01
C SER A 107 4.24 4.84 8.35
N CYS A 108 4.16 3.97 7.35
CA CYS A 108 3.82 2.56 7.59
C CYS A 108 4.58 1.57 6.69
N SER A 109 4.86 0.39 7.25
CA SER A 109 5.35 -0.77 6.52
C SER A 109 4.40 -1.96 6.72
N VAL A 110 3.99 -2.58 5.63
CA VAL A 110 3.07 -3.73 5.64
C VAL A 110 3.66 -4.87 4.83
N MET A 111 3.73 -6.06 5.43
CA MET A 111 4.32 -7.24 4.81
C MET A 111 3.44 -8.48 4.97
N SER A 112 3.34 -9.28 3.91
CA SER A 112 2.67 -10.59 3.92
C SER A 112 1.22 -10.46 4.37
N THR A 113 0.41 -9.73 3.60
CA THR A 113 -0.99 -9.47 3.96
C THR A 113 -1.97 -9.93 2.91
N THR A 114 -3.17 -10.35 3.31
CA THR A 114 -4.20 -10.66 2.30
C THR A 114 -4.80 -9.36 1.78
N THR A 115 -5.31 -8.51 2.68
CA THR A 115 -5.90 -7.22 2.35
C THR A 115 -5.26 -6.11 3.16
N CYS A 116 -4.77 -5.08 2.48
CA CYS A 116 -4.20 -3.89 3.09
C CYS A 116 -4.89 -2.64 2.57
N ILE A 117 -5.41 -1.82 3.49
CA ILE A 117 -6.05 -0.53 3.20
C ILE A 117 -5.32 0.55 3.98
N ILE A 118 -4.80 1.56 3.29
CA ILE A 118 -4.02 2.64 3.90
C ILE A 118 -4.59 4.00 3.46
N GLN A 119 -5.02 4.81 4.42
CA GLN A 119 -5.62 6.12 4.14
C GLN A 119 -5.73 7.02 5.39
N PRO A 120 -5.33 8.31 5.33
CA PRO A 120 -4.24 8.89 4.55
C PRO A 120 -2.87 8.59 5.19
N VAL A 121 -1.79 8.70 4.40
CA VAL A 121 -0.42 8.50 4.90
C VAL A 121 0.61 9.39 4.21
N ALA A 122 1.66 9.83 4.90
CA ALA A 122 2.76 10.53 4.22
C ALA A 122 3.61 9.55 3.39
N SER A 123 4.08 8.46 4.00
CA SER A 123 4.84 7.41 3.30
C SER A 123 4.40 5.98 3.64
N CYS A 124 4.29 5.11 2.64
CA CYS A 124 4.03 3.69 2.86
C CYS A 124 4.86 2.74 1.99
N SER A 125 5.14 1.57 2.55
CA SER A 125 5.75 0.43 1.84
C SER A 125 4.90 -0.81 2.07
N VAL A 126 4.46 -1.46 0.98
CA VAL A 126 3.63 -2.66 1.02
C VAL A 126 4.30 -3.76 0.21
N THR A 127 4.50 -4.93 0.82
CA THR A 127 5.20 -6.07 0.19
C THR A 127 4.43 -7.37 0.39
N SER A 128 4.34 -8.18 -0.67
CA SER A 128 3.74 -9.51 -0.63
C SER A 128 2.28 -9.47 -0.17
N THR A 129 1.46 -8.75 -0.91
CA THR A 129 0.04 -8.52 -0.56
C THR A 129 -0.89 -9.03 -1.65
N THR A 130 -2.00 -9.68 -1.30
CA THR A 130 -2.99 -10.07 -2.32
C THR A 130 -3.70 -8.84 -2.88
N THR A 131 -4.31 -8.03 -2.01
CA THR A 131 -5.02 -6.79 -2.38
C THR A 131 -4.49 -5.61 -1.56
N CYS A 132 -3.97 -4.61 -2.25
CA CYS A 132 -3.49 -3.37 -1.65
C CYS A 132 -4.28 -2.18 -2.18
N ILE A 133 -4.84 -1.38 -1.28
CA ILE A 133 -5.58 -0.15 -1.58
C ILE A 133 -4.91 1.00 -0.81
N ILE A 134 -4.44 2.00 -1.56
CA ILE A 134 -3.73 3.16 -1.02
C ILE A 134 -4.42 4.42 -1.51
N GLN A 135 -4.83 5.28 -0.57
CA GLN A 135 -5.49 6.56 -0.89
C GLN A 135 -4.83 7.73 -0.18
N SER A 136 -4.70 8.86 -0.89
CA SER A 136 -4.26 10.15 -0.35
C SER A 136 -2.88 10.08 0.31
N VAL A 137 -1.86 9.87 -0.52
CA VAL A 137 -0.49 9.59 -0.06
C VAL A 137 0.55 10.48 -0.72
N ALA A 138 1.60 10.90 0.01
CA ALA A 138 2.70 11.61 -0.64
C ALA A 138 3.62 10.64 -1.40
N SER A 139 4.05 9.54 -0.78
CA SER A 139 4.88 8.53 -1.42
C SER A 139 4.47 7.09 -1.06
N CYS A 140 4.43 6.21 -2.06
CA CYS A 140 4.21 4.79 -1.81
C CYS A 140 5.08 3.87 -2.67
N SER A 141 5.45 2.73 -2.10
CA SER A 141 6.12 1.62 -2.78
C SER A 141 5.33 0.34 -2.58
N VAL A 142 4.99 -0.35 -3.66
CA VAL A 142 4.23 -1.61 -3.63
C VAL A 142 4.97 -2.67 -4.42
N THR A 143 5.28 -3.79 -3.77
CA THR A 143 6.05 -4.89 -4.37
C THR A 143 5.34 -6.23 -4.20
N SER A 144 5.34 -7.05 -5.25
CA SER A 144 4.82 -8.43 -5.22
C SER A 144 3.35 -8.47 -4.77
N THR A 145 2.47 -7.85 -5.55
CA THR A 145 1.03 -7.82 -5.22
C THR A 145 0.15 -8.36 -6.32
N THR A 146 -0.96 -9.03 -5.97
CA THR A 146 -1.89 -9.49 -7.02
C THR A 146 -2.68 -8.31 -7.57
N THR A 147 -3.29 -7.52 -6.70
CA THR A 147 -4.06 -6.33 -7.06
C THR A 147 -3.58 -5.13 -6.26
N CYS A 148 -3.18 -4.07 -6.96
CA CYS A 148 -2.76 -2.81 -6.38
C CYS A 148 -3.63 -1.68 -6.93
N ILE A 149 -4.29 -0.94 -6.03
CA ILE A 149 -5.10 0.24 -6.35
C ILE A 149 -4.51 1.43 -5.60
N ILE A 150 -4.06 2.44 -6.33
CA ILE A 150 -3.45 3.66 -5.79
C ILE A 150 -4.23 4.86 -6.28
N GLN A 151 -4.67 5.73 -5.37
CA GLN A 151 -5.44 6.92 -5.72
C GLN A 151 -4.93 8.18 -5.00
N SER A 152 -4.87 9.29 -5.72
CA SER A 152 -4.53 10.62 -5.18
C SER A 152 -3.15 10.62 -4.50
N VAL A 153 -2.11 10.31 -5.28
CA VAL A 153 -0.75 10.15 -4.76
C VAL A 153 0.24 11.08 -5.46
N ALA A 154 1.18 11.69 -4.73
CA ALA A 154 2.20 12.49 -5.39
C ALA A 154 3.21 11.61 -6.14
N SER A 155 3.71 10.54 -5.51
CA SER A 155 4.66 9.61 -6.13
C SER A 155 4.37 8.15 -5.79
N CYS A 156 4.41 7.25 -6.78
CA CYS A 156 4.32 5.81 -6.53
C CYS A 156 5.29 4.95 -7.36
N SER A 157 5.73 3.86 -6.76
CA SER A 157 6.49 2.80 -7.41
C SER A 157 5.79 1.46 -7.21
N VAL A 158 5.54 0.74 -8.30
CA VAL A 158 4.85 -0.55 -8.28
C VAL A 158 5.68 -1.59 -9.03
N MET A 159 5.98 -2.71 -8.38
CA MET A 159 6.82 -3.77 -8.93
C MET A 159 6.17 -5.14 -8.77
N SER A 160 6.25 -5.97 -9.82
CA SER A 160 5.85 -7.38 -9.80
C SER A 160 4.39 -7.54 -9.37
N THR A 161 3.47 -6.98 -10.17
CA THR A 161 2.03 -7.00 -9.85
C THR A 161 1.16 -7.53 -10.97
N THR A 162 0.19 -8.38 -10.67
CA THR A 162 -0.72 -8.88 -11.71
C THR A 162 -1.58 -7.74 -12.26
N THR A 163 -2.26 -6.99 -11.39
CA THR A 163 -3.11 -5.87 -11.76
C THR A 163 -2.73 -4.62 -10.97
N CYS A 164 -2.40 -3.55 -11.68
CA CYS A 164 -2.09 -2.25 -11.09
C CYS A 164 -3.02 -1.18 -11.67
N ILE A 165 -3.75 -0.50 -10.80
CA ILE A 165 -4.62 0.63 -11.13
C ILE A 165 -4.12 1.86 -10.37
N ILE A 166 -3.72 2.90 -11.10
CA ILE A 166 -3.18 4.13 -10.53
C ILE A 166 -4.06 5.28 -10.98
N GLN A 167 -4.55 6.08 -10.03
CA GLN A 167 -5.42 7.21 -10.32
C GLN A 167 -5.00 8.52 -9.67
N SER A 168 -5.08 9.60 -10.44
CA SER A 168 -4.79 10.97 -9.98
C SER A 168 -3.41 11.08 -9.32
N VAL A 169 -2.35 10.76 -10.07
CA VAL A 169 -0.98 10.74 -9.55
C VAL A 169 -0.09 11.78 -10.22
N ALA A 170 0.86 12.39 -9.49
CA ALA A 170 1.81 13.27 -10.16
C ALA A 170 2.88 12.46 -10.91
N SER A 171 3.52 11.49 -10.26
CA SER A 171 4.50 10.60 -10.90
C SER A 171 4.31 9.13 -10.51
N CYS A 172 4.42 8.23 -11.49
CA CYS A 172 4.44 6.79 -11.22
C CYS A 172 5.48 6.01 -12.02
N SER A 173 5.99 4.95 -11.40
CA SER A 173 6.84 3.94 -12.04
C SER A 173 6.22 2.57 -11.84
N VAL A 174 6.03 1.81 -12.92
CA VAL A 174 5.42 0.48 -12.90
C VAL A 174 6.32 -0.50 -13.64
N MET A 175 6.67 -1.61 -12.98
CA MET A 175 7.57 -2.62 -13.54
C MET A 175 7.02 -4.03 -13.36
N SER A 176 7.16 -4.86 -14.39
CA SER A 176 6.84 -6.30 -14.35
C SER A 176 5.39 -6.54 -13.96
N THR A 177 4.46 -6.10 -14.81
CA THR A 177 3.02 -6.20 -14.53
C THR A 177 2.23 -6.91 -15.62
N THR A 178 1.16 -7.63 -15.28
CA THR A 178 0.31 -8.21 -16.33
C THR A 178 -0.58 -7.12 -16.92
N THR A 179 -1.31 -6.40 -16.06
CA THR A 179 -2.21 -5.32 -16.46
C THR A 179 -1.88 -4.06 -15.67
N CYS A 180 -1.64 -2.95 -16.37
CA CYS A 180 -1.41 -1.64 -15.79
C CYS A 180 -2.40 -0.63 -16.39
N ILE A 181 -3.17 0.04 -15.53
CA ILE A 181 -4.12 1.08 -15.89
C ILE A 181 -3.74 2.35 -15.12
N ILE A 182 -3.50 3.46 -15.82
CA ILE A 182 -3.03 4.72 -15.22
C ILE A 182 -3.93 5.88 -15.67
N GLN A 183 -4.67 6.50 -14.75
CA GLN A 183 -5.69 7.52 -15.06
C GLN A 183 -6.04 8.52 -13.94
N PRO A 184 -5.91 9.84 -14.10
CA PRO A 184 -4.91 10.59 -14.86
C PRO A 184 -3.55 10.60 -14.13
N VAL A 185 -2.47 10.89 -14.85
CA VAL A 185 -1.14 11.10 -14.25
C VAL A 185 -0.39 12.27 -14.91
N ALA A 186 0.52 12.97 -14.21
CA ALA A 186 1.37 13.96 -14.89
C ALA A 186 2.51 13.25 -15.65
N SER A 187 3.23 12.34 -15.00
CA SER A 187 4.28 11.54 -15.62
C SER A 187 4.23 10.06 -15.24
N CYS A 188 4.45 9.17 -16.20
CA CYS A 188 4.58 7.75 -15.91
C CYS A 188 5.68 7.03 -16.70
N SER A 189 6.26 6.01 -16.06
CA SER A 189 7.16 5.05 -16.70
C SER A 189 6.61 3.64 -16.48
N VAL A 190 6.43 2.87 -17.55
CA VAL A 190 5.92 1.49 -17.50
C VAL A 190 6.89 0.58 -18.23
N THR A 191 7.36 -0.47 -17.58
CA THR A 191 8.34 -1.42 -18.14
C THR A 191 7.91 -2.86 -17.93
N SER A 192 8.06 -3.69 -18.97
CA SER A 192 7.80 -5.13 -18.91
C SER A 192 6.36 -5.44 -18.50
N THR A 193 5.41 -5.02 -19.34
CA THR A 193 3.97 -5.15 -19.05
C THR A 193 3.23 -5.88 -20.17
N THR A 194 2.33 -6.81 -19.87
CA THR A 194 1.52 -7.44 -20.94
C THR A 194 0.56 -6.43 -21.55
N THR A 195 -0.27 -5.78 -20.73
CA THR A 195 -1.25 -4.78 -21.17
C THR A 195 -1.07 -3.49 -20.38
N CYS A 196 -0.78 -2.39 -21.08
CA CYS A 196 -0.66 -1.05 -20.50
C CYS A 196 -1.71 -0.13 -21.12
N ILE A 197 -2.51 0.51 -20.27
CA ILE A 197 -3.53 1.50 -20.64
C ILE A 197 -3.25 2.79 -19.88
N ILE A 198 -3.06 3.89 -20.60
CA ILE A 198 -2.71 5.20 -20.03
C ILE A 198 -3.66 6.27 -20.57
N GLN A 199 -4.40 6.93 -19.68
CA GLN A 199 -5.37 7.96 -20.06
C GLN A 199 -5.83 8.84 -18.89
N PRO A 200 -5.83 10.18 -19.01
CA PRO A 200 -4.90 11.03 -19.75
C PRO A 200 -3.57 11.20 -19.01
N VAL A 201 -2.51 11.59 -19.73
CA VAL A 201 -1.18 11.87 -19.14
C VAL A 201 -0.43 13.02 -19.84
N ALA A 202 0.41 13.77 -19.12
CA ALA A 202 1.26 14.78 -19.79
C ALA A 202 2.46 14.10 -20.49
N SER A 203 3.19 13.24 -19.80
CA SER A 203 4.30 12.47 -20.37
C SER A 203 4.30 10.99 -19.96
N CYS A 204 4.51 10.08 -20.93
CA CYS A 204 4.70 8.67 -20.62
C CYS A 204 5.86 8.02 -21.39
N SER A 205 6.51 7.06 -20.72
CA SER A 205 7.49 6.16 -21.32
C SER A 205 7.04 4.72 -21.10
N VAL A 206 6.90 3.95 -22.17
CA VAL A 206 6.48 2.55 -22.12
C VAL A 206 7.52 1.69 -22.83
N MET A 207 8.02 0.66 -22.15
CA MET A 207 9.06 -0.23 -22.66
C MET A 207 8.64 -1.70 -22.50
N SER A 208 8.89 -2.50 -23.54
CA SER A 208 8.72 -3.96 -23.52
C SER A 208 7.30 -4.35 -23.12
N THR A 209 6.31 -4.01 -23.96
CA THR A 209 4.91 -4.36 -23.70
C THR A 209 4.25 -5.11 -24.83
N THR A 210 3.33 -6.03 -24.53
CA THR A 210 2.60 -6.74 -25.60
C THR A 210 1.58 -5.79 -26.23
N THR A 211 0.76 -5.15 -25.40
CA THR A 211 -0.27 -4.21 -25.83
C THR A 211 -0.12 -2.90 -25.06
N CYS A 212 0.02 -1.80 -25.80
CA CYS A 212 0.09 -0.45 -25.26
C CYS A 212 -1.03 0.40 -25.86
N ILE A 213 -1.90 0.95 -25.00
CA ILE A 213 -2.99 1.86 -25.37
C ILE A 213 -2.77 3.19 -24.66
N ILE A 214 -2.61 4.25 -25.44
CA ILE A 214 -2.34 5.60 -24.94
C ILE A 214 -3.36 6.56 -25.53
N GLN A 215 -4.07 7.29 -24.66
CA GLN A 215 -5.09 8.25 -25.08
C GLN A 215 -4.94 9.60 -24.37
N SER A 216 -5.08 10.69 -25.14
CA SER A 216 -5.10 12.07 -24.63
C SER A 216 -3.81 12.45 -23.90
N VAL A 217 -2.71 12.52 -24.66
CA VAL A 217 -1.35 12.68 -24.10
C VAL A 217 -0.57 13.81 -24.77
N ALA A 218 0.23 14.58 -24.01
CA ALA A 218 1.08 15.58 -24.64
C ALA A 218 2.33 14.95 -25.29
N SER A 219 2.99 14.02 -24.60
CA SER A 219 4.19 13.34 -25.11
C SER A 219 4.23 11.86 -24.70
N CYS A 220 4.57 10.97 -25.63
CA CYS A 220 4.79 9.57 -25.32
C CYS A 220 5.96 8.95 -26.08
N SER A 221 6.67 8.05 -25.40
CA SER A 221 7.73 7.21 -25.97
C SER A 221 7.39 5.74 -25.73
N VAL A 222 7.30 4.96 -26.80
CA VAL A 222 6.94 3.54 -26.76
C VAL A 222 8.04 2.73 -27.44
N ILE A 223 8.66 1.81 -26.72
CA ILE A 223 9.79 1.01 -27.21
C ILE A 223 9.48 -0.48 -27.03
N SER A 224 9.71 -1.27 -28.08
CA SER A 224 9.55 -2.73 -28.06
C SER A 224 8.14 -3.15 -27.69
N THR A 225 7.20 -3.02 -28.65
CA THR A 225 5.80 -3.37 -28.42
C THR A 225 5.17 -4.17 -29.54
N THR A 226 4.37 -5.19 -29.24
CA THR A 226 3.68 -5.95 -30.30
C THR A 226 2.56 -5.11 -30.91
N THR A 227 1.69 -4.54 -30.08
CA THR A 227 0.57 -3.69 -30.50
C THR A 227 0.63 -2.36 -29.77
N CYS A 228 0.66 -1.26 -30.53
CA CYS A 228 0.63 0.10 -30.01
C CYS A 228 -0.55 0.88 -30.61
N ILE A 229 -1.44 1.39 -29.75
CA ILE A 229 -2.59 2.21 -30.12
C ILE A 229 -2.44 3.56 -29.45
N ILE A 230 -2.34 4.62 -30.25
CA ILE A 230 -2.15 6.00 -29.77
C ILE A 230 -3.24 6.89 -30.35
N GLN A 231 -3.98 7.59 -29.48
CA GLN A 231 -5.03 8.51 -29.89
C GLN A 231 -4.92 9.87 -29.19
N SER A 232 -5.10 10.95 -29.96
CA SER A 232 -5.16 12.32 -29.44
C SER A 232 -3.87 12.73 -28.71
N VAL A 233 -2.75 12.71 -29.42
CA VAL A 233 -1.42 12.96 -28.85
C VAL A 233 -0.68 14.11 -29.54
N ALA A 234 -0.02 15.00 -28.80
CA ALA A 234 0.74 16.07 -29.45
C ALA A 234 2.07 15.56 -30.07
N SER A 235 2.79 14.69 -29.35
CA SER A 235 4.04 14.09 -29.82
C SER A 235 4.18 12.61 -29.44
N CYS A 236 4.57 11.76 -30.39
CA CYS A 236 4.89 10.35 -30.13
C CYS A 236 6.19 9.86 -30.79
N SER A 237 6.89 8.97 -30.10
CA SER A 237 7.99 8.18 -30.64
C SER A 237 7.70 6.70 -30.39
N VAL A 238 7.59 5.90 -31.45
CA VAL A 238 7.31 4.46 -31.38
C VAL A 238 8.43 3.70 -32.07
N ILE A 239 9.13 2.84 -31.34
CA ILE A 239 10.30 2.09 -31.83
C ILE A 239 10.07 0.59 -31.62
N SER A 240 10.41 -0.21 -32.64
CA SER A 240 10.32 -1.67 -32.62
C SER A 240 8.89 -2.14 -32.31
N THR A 241 7.98 -1.90 -33.25
CA THR A 241 6.58 -2.32 -33.16
C THR A 241 6.11 -3.14 -34.35
N THR A 242 5.31 -4.19 -34.08
CA THR A 242 4.69 -5.03 -35.10
C THR A 242 3.44 -4.37 -35.67
N THR A 243 2.54 -3.89 -34.81
CA THR A 243 1.28 -3.24 -35.20
C THR A 243 1.16 -1.89 -34.51
N CYS A 244 1.03 -0.81 -35.29
CA CYS A 244 0.88 0.54 -34.77
C CYS A 244 -0.32 1.24 -35.37
N ILE A 245 -1.24 1.72 -34.53
CA ILE A 245 -2.42 2.49 -34.91
C ILE A 245 -2.31 3.86 -34.24
N ILE A 246 -2.21 4.91 -35.04
CA ILE A 246 -2.08 6.29 -34.55
C ILE A 246 -3.19 7.14 -35.14
N GLN A 247 -3.92 7.86 -34.30
CA GLN A 247 -4.99 8.77 -34.71
C GLN A 247 -4.91 10.12 -33.99
N SER A 248 -5.18 11.21 -34.71
CA SER A 248 -5.24 12.57 -34.15
C SER A 248 -3.95 12.99 -33.46
N VAL A 249 -2.83 12.96 -34.20
CA VAL A 249 -1.51 13.31 -33.68
C VAL A 249 -0.89 14.48 -34.43
N ALA A 250 -0.27 15.41 -33.70
CA ALA A 250 0.41 16.56 -34.32
C ALA A 250 1.80 16.20 -34.85
N SER A 251 2.55 15.35 -34.15
CA SER A 251 3.86 14.86 -34.58
C SER A 251 4.10 13.42 -34.12
N CYS A 252 4.58 12.54 -35.01
CA CYS A 252 4.98 11.19 -34.61
C CYS A 252 6.16 10.66 -35.42
N SER A 253 7.00 9.86 -34.77
CA SER A 253 8.05 9.07 -35.42
C SER A 253 7.81 7.60 -35.12
N VAL A 254 7.73 6.76 -36.16
CA VAL A 254 7.52 5.31 -36.03
C VAL A 254 8.63 4.57 -36.75
N THR A 255 9.39 3.76 -36.01
CA THR A 255 10.44 2.89 -36.55
C THR A 255 10.06 1.45 -36.27
N SER A 256 9.52 0.75 -37.27
CA SER A 256 9.20 -0.67 -37.16
C SER A 256 10.42 -1.55 -37.45
N THR A 257 10.56 -2.64 -36.72
CA THR A 257 11.46 -3.73 -37.08
C THR A 257 10.73 -4.62 -38.08
N THR A 258 11.13 -4.56 -39.36
CA THR A 258 10.62 -5.50 -40.37
C THR A 258 11.23 -6.87 -40.12
N THR A 259 10.41 -7.83 -39.70
CA THR A 259 10.67 -9.27 -39.90
C THR A 259 9.45 -9.91 -40.52
#